data_AF-A0A8J2KDL9-F1
#
_entry.id   AF-A0A8J2KDL9-F1
#
_cell.length_a   1.000
_cell.length_b   1.000
_cell.length_c   1.000
_cell.angle_alpha   90.00
_cell.angle_beta   90.00
_cell.angle_gamma   90.00
#
_symmetry.space_group_name_H-M   'P 1'
#
loop_
_entity.id
_entity.type
_entity.pdbx_description
1 polymer ?
#
loop_
_entity_poly.entity_id
_entity_poly.type
_entity_poly.pdbx_seq_one_letter_code
_entity_poly.pdbx_strand_id
1 'polypeptide(L)'
;SFSESTKQLYYRAFTERSEIDSGKWRTTVVLDLQTQFFAEPQHSAGCLRENYSETGDGKSARSSGCVLPREDGPTNIPLISKGSQRIYPLNANKGDIIISDGSKITVSCAPGKNSMENFDSKEEVKCTSGGLQDTKKKKTTFKKLGCEDPLREDIIENGNCYNGFTDISIEYKSDAGRFPLITVCHDGETHNTIFTRHILHGASIEAAEKSNNRPSFKPGPFYKGISPQPQKAYSQKEQKEMVKKL
;
A
#
# COMPACT_ATOMS: atom_id res chain seq x y z
N SER A 1 -30.06 33.18 -10.34
CA SER A 1 -29.91 31.79 -10.81
C SER A 1 -28.90 31.10 -9.91
N PHE A 2 -29.37 30.30 -8.97
CA PHE A 2 -28.53 29.50 -8.07
C PHE A 2 -29.00 28.05 -8.14
N SER A 3 -28.06 27.11 -8.20
CA SER A 3 -28.06 25.82 -7.49
C SER A 3 -27.15 24.84 -8.23
N GLU A 4 -25.91 24.71 -7.78
CA GLU A 4 -25.17 23.45 -7.96
C GLU A 4 -24.58 23.03 -6.62
N SER A 5 -25.32 22.13 -5.96
CA SER A 5 -24.99 21.53 -4.67
C SER A 5 -23.74 20.65 -4.81
N THR A 6 -22.66 20.98 -4.10
CA THR A 6 -21.51 20.10 -3.93
C THR A 6 -21.92 18.84 -3.16
N LYS A 7 -22.06 17.71 -3.85
CA LYS A 7 -22.29 16.41 -3.20
C LYS A 7 -20.92 15.83 -2.83
N GLN A 8 -20.66 15.68 -1.53
CA GLN A 8 -19.50 14.95 -1.03
C GLN A 8 -19.85 13.46 -0.95
N LEU A 9 -19.04 12.62 -1.59
CA LEU A 9 -19.12 11.16 -1.51
C LEU A 9 -18.36 10.68 -0.26
N TYR A 10 -19.07 9.99 0.61
CA TYR A 10 -18.49 9.24 1.73
C TYR A 10 -18.66 7.75 1.46
N TYR A 11 -17.62 6.96 1.72
CA TYR A 11 -17.67 5.50 1.64
C TYR A 11 -17.59 4.90 3.04
N ARG A 12 -18.34 3.82 3.24
CA ARG A 12 -18.20 2.93 4.40
C ARG A 12 -17.92 1.54 3.84
N ALA A 13 -16.73 1.02 4.10
CA ALA A 13 -16.38 -0.36 3.75
C ALA A 13 -16.74 -1.25 4.94
N PHE A 14 -17.45 -2.33 4.70
CA PHE A 14 -17.63 -3.41 5.66
C PHE A 14 -17.45 -4.76 4.97
N THR A 15 -16.93 -5.70 5.74
CA THR A 15 -16.67 -7.08 5.30
C THR A 15 -17.80 -7.96 5.78
N GLU A 16 -18.52 -8.56 4.84
CA GLU A 16 -19.47 -9.63 5.15
C GLU A 16 -18.81 -10.98 4.93
N ARG A 17 -19.02 -11.88 5.89
CA ARG A 17 -18.49 -13.25 5.85
C ARG A 17 -19.68 -14.20 5.78
N SER A 18 -19.75 -15.00 4.73
CA SER A 18 -20.79 -16.01 4.55
C SER A 18 -20.16 -17.38 4.33
N GLU A 19 -20.67 -18.39 5.03
CA GLU A 19 -20.29 -19.79 4.80
C GLU A 19 -21.00 -20.30 3.55
N ILE A 20 -20.23 -20.83 2.60
CA ILE A 20 -20.75 -21.29 1.30
C ILE A 20 -20.81 -22.82 1.22
N ASP A 21 -19.96 -23.52 1.98
CA ASP A 21 -20.02 -24.97 2.16
C ASP A 21 -19.10 -25.38 3.32
N SER A 22 -19.59 -26.22 4.23
CA SER A 22 -18.90 -26.86 5.36
C SER A 22 -17.40 -26.52 5.50
N GLY A 23 -17.09 -25.41 6.18
CA GLY A 23 -15.71 -24.98 6.46
C GLY A 23 -15.02 -24.09 5.41
N LYS A 24 -15.70 -23.72 4.31
CA LYS A 24 -15.25 -22.73 3.32
C LYS A 24 -16.01 -21.42 3.47
N TRP A 25 -15.25 -20.36 3.74
CA TRP A 25 -15.75 -19.00 3.90
C TRP A 25 -15.51 -18.17 2.65
N ARG A 26 -16.52 -17.41 2.24
CA ARG A 26 -16.36 -16.30 1.30
C ARG A 26 -16.39 -15.00 2.11
N THR A 27 -15.38 -14.17 1.90
CA THR A 27 -15.37 -12.78 2.39
C THR A 27 -15.65 -11.87 1.21
N THR A 28 -16.74 -11.12 1.28
CA THR A 28 -17.11 -10.12 0.28
C THR A 28 -16.87 -8.75 0.88
N VAL A 29 -16.09 -7.91 0.20
CA VAL A 29 -15.97 -6.49 0.53
C VAL A 29 -17.10 -5.77 -0.18
N VAL A 30 -18.11 -5.34 0.58
CA VAL A 30 -19.21 -4.55 0.03
C VAL A 30 -18.85 -3.09 0.20
N LEU A 31 -18.72 -2.39 -0.92
CA LEU A 31 -18.65 -0.95 -0.95
C LEU A 31 -20.09 -0.45 -1.12
N ASP A 32 -20.71 -0.03 -0.02
CA ASP A 32 -22.03 0.59 -0.08
C ASP A 32 -21.89 1.99 -0.66
N LEU A 33 -22.11 2.09 -1.97
CA LEU A 33 -22.31 3.33 -2.70
C LEU A 33 -23.82 3.60 -2.70
N GLN A 34 -24.28 4.53 -1.88
CA GLN A 34 -25.60 5.11 -2.11
C GLN A 34 -25.56 6.09 -3.29
N THR A 35 -25.47 5.52 -4.49
CA THR A 35 -26.22 5.91 -5.69
C THR A 35 -26.15 4.73 -6.66
N GLN A 36 -27.30 4.11 -6.90
CA GLN A 36 -27.50 3.00 -7.84
C GLN A 36 -26.96 3.35 -9.23
N PHE A 37 -26.22 2.45 -9.88
CA PHE A 37 -26.48 1.92 -11.23
C PHE A 37 -25.51 0.76 -11.51
N PHE A 38 -26.06 -0.33 -12.05
CA PHE A 38 -25.39 -1.60 -12.34
C PHE A 38 -24.41 -1.50 -13.52
N ALA A 39 -23.25 -2.16 -13.40
CA ALA A 39 -22.59 -2.85 -14.51
C ALA A 39 -21.65 -3.93 -13.95
N GLU A 40 -21.86 -5.18 -14.36
CA GLU A 40 -21.00 -6.33 -14.05
C GLU A 40 -19.60 -6.18 -14.66
N PRO A 41 -18.57 -6.77 -14.03
CA PRO A 41 -17.41 -7.23 -14.77
C PRO A 41 -17.29 -8.75 -14.72
N GLN A 42 -17.47 -9.38 -15.89
CA GLN A 42 -16.84 -10.66 -16.17
C GLN A 42 -15.34 -10.42 -16.40
N HIS A 43 -14.50 -11.01 -15.54
CA HIS A 43 -13.36 -11.83 -15.94
C HIS A 43 -12.64 -12.36 -14.71
N SER A 44 -12.63 -13.69 -14.62
CA SER A 44 -11.88 -14.48 -13.66
C SER A 44 -10.38 -14.38 -13.95
N ALA A 45 -9.62 -13.74 -13.05
CA ALA A 45 -8.20 -14.00 -12.89
C ALA A 45 -8.02 -14.89 -11.66
N GLY A 46 -7.61 -16.15 -11.88
CA GLY A 46 -7.39 -17.12 -10.83
C GLY A 46 -6.32 -16.65 -9.84
N CYS A 47 -6.69 -16.55 -8.56
CA CYS A 47 -5.71 -16.43 -7.49
C CYS A 47 -5.00 -17.78 -7.33
N LEU A 48 -3.69 -17.82 -7.58
CA LEU A 48 -2.85 -18.92 -7.15
C LEU A 48 -2.87 -18.96 -5.62
N ARG A 49 -3.60 -19.94 -5.06
CA ARG A 49 -3.49 -20.33 -3.66
C ARG A 49 -2.25 -21.20 -3.52
N GLU A 50 -1.18 -20.69 -2.92
CA GLU A 50 -0.24 -21.57 -2.24
C GLU A 50 -0.91 -22.02 -0.94
N ASN A 51 -1.18 -23.32 -0.84
CA ASN A 51 -1.85 -23.93 0.30
C ASN A 51 -0.94 -23.83 1.54
N TYR A 52 -1.23 -22.91 2.45
CA TYR A 52 -0.72 -22.97 3.81
C TYR A 52 -1.70 -23.78 4.66
N SER A 53 -1.27 -24.99 5.03
CA SER A 53 -2.00 -25.90 5.91
C SER A 53 -1.55 -25.64 7.34
N GLU A 54 -2.38 -24.95 8.13
CA GLU A 54 -2.23 -24.93 9.59
C GLU A 54 -2.76 -26.24 10.17
N THR A 55 -1.89 -27.22 10.37
CA THR A 55 -2.17 -28.32 11.30
C THR A 55 -1.50 -27.99 12.62
N GLY A 56 -2.35 -27.75 13.64
CA GLY A 56 -1.91 -27.68 15.02
C GLY A 56 -1.35 -29.01 15.47
N ASP A 57 -0.08 -29.04 15.81
CA ASP A 57 0.49 -29.87 16.87
C ASP A 57 1.89 -29.36 17.20
N GLY A 58 2.16 -29.21 18.50
CA GLY A 58 3.32 -28.52 19.07
C GLY A 58 4.70 -29.14 18.80
N LYS A 59 5.17 -29.05 17.55
CA LYS A 59 6.60 -29.09 17.20
C LYS A 59 6.85 -28.05 16.12
N SER A 60 7.60 -26.99 16.48
CA SER A 60 8.03 -25.91 15.59
C SER A 60 8.80 -26.49 14.41
N ALA A 61 8.08 -26.76 13.32
CA ALA A 61 8.66 -26.97 12.01
C ALA A 61 9.31 -25.64 11.64
N ARG A 62 10.64 -25.57 11.70
CA ARG A 62 11.40 -24.43 11.18
C ARG A 62 10.90 -24.17 9.77
N SER A 63 10.21 -23.05 9.56
CA SER A 63 9.93 -22.55 8.23
C SER A 63 11.25 -22.56 7.47
N SER A 64 11.33 -23.30 6.37
CA SER A 64 12.50 -23.35 5.49
C SER A 64 12.61 -22.03 4.73
N GLY A 65 12.86 -20.93 5.44
CA GLY A 65 12.81 -19.58 4.92
C GLY A 65 13.25 -18.55 5.96
N CYS A 66 13.29 -17.30 5.53
CA CYS A 66 13.71 -16.16 6.33
C CYS A 66 12.48 -15.39 6.77
N VAL A 67 12.44 -15.08 8.07
CA VAL A 67 11.46 -14.17 8.65
C VAL A 67 12.15 -12.82 8.79
N LEU A 68 11.57 -11.79 8.20
CA LEU A 68 11.98 -10.41 8.38
C LEU A 68 11.04 -9.78 9.41
N PRO A 69 11.46 -9.69 10.69
CA PRO A 69 10.59 -9.24 11.76
C PRO A 69 10.32 -7.74 11.63
N ARG A 70 9.08 -7.32 11.91
CA ARG A 70 8.75 -5.88 12.00
C ARG A 70 9.33 -5.27 13.27
N GLU A 71 9.12 -5.91 14.43
CA GLU A 71 9.50 -5.37 15.74
C GLU A 71 11.02 -5.30 15.95
N ASP A 72 11.75 -6.34 15.55
CA ASP A 72 13.22 -6.39 15.59
C ASP A 72 13.88 -5.88 14.29
N GLY A 73 13.05 -5.30 13.41
CA GLY A 73 13.47 -4.76 12.13
C GLY A 73 14.22 -3.42 12.26
N PRO A 74 14.64 -2.86 11.12
CA PRO A 74 15.15 -1.49 11.09
C PRO A 74 14.04 -0.47 11.38
N THR A 75 14.42 0.67 11.97
CA THR A 75 13.49 1.78 12.23
C THR A 75 12.83 2.30 10.95
N ASN A 76 13.62 2.53 9.90
CA ASN A 76 13.13 2.90 8.58
C ASN A 76 13.19 1.66 7.69
N ILE A 77 12.05 1.00 7.55
CA ILE A 77 11.91 -0.22 6.77
C ILE A 77 12.15 0.11 5.28
N PRO A 78 13.09 -0.57 4.61
CA PRO A 78 13.31 -0.37 3.17
C PRO A 78 12.12 -0.90 2.36
N LEU A 79 12.04 -0.51 1.09
CA LEU A 79 11.18 -1.22 0.17
C LEU A 79 11.74 -2.63 -0.09
N ILE A 80 10.90 -3.64 0.04
CA ILE A 80 11.27 -5.03 -0.28
C ILE A 80 10.50 -5.46 -1.54
N SER A 81 11.23 -5.97 -2.53
CA SER A 81 10.67 -6.32 -3.83
C SER A 81 11.30 -7.58 -4.44
N LYS A 82 10.59 -8.16 -5.41
CA LYS A 82 11.10 -9.21 -6.30
C LYS A 82 10.77 -8.78 -7.73
N GLY A 83 11.78 -8.27 -8.44
CA GLY A 83 11.56 -7.59 -9.71
C GLY A 83 10.72 -6.32 -9.51
N SER A 84 9.64 -6.18 -10.28
CA SER A 84 8.70 -5.05 -10.17
C SER A 84 7.60 -5.23 -9.12
N GLN A 85 7.57 -6.36 -8.41
CA GLN A 85 6.55 -6.65 -7.41
C GLN A 85 7.03 -6.34 -6.00
N ARG A 86 6.21 -5.63 -5.22
CA ARG A 86 6.43 -5.42 -3.80
C ARG A 86 6.10 -6.69 -3.02
N ILE A 87 6.87 -6.95 -1.97
CA ILE A 87 6.58 -8.01 -1.00
C ILE A 87 5.90 -7.37 0.20
N TYR A 88 4.78 -7.95 0.61
CA TYR A 88 3.97 -7.44 1.72
C TYR A 88 4.09 -8.33 2.96
N PRO A 89 3.86 -7.77 4.16
CA PRO A 89 3.67 -8.55 5.37
C PRO A 89 2.57 -9.60 5.22
N LEU A 90 2.78 -10.78 5.79
CA LEU A 90 1.80 -11.88 5.78
C LEU A 90 1.45 -12.37 7.19
N ASN A 91 2.31 -12.15 8.18
CA ASN A 91 2.04 -12.58 9.56
C ASN A 91 1.11 -11.60 10.28
N ALA A 92 -0.18 -11.94 10.39
CA ALA A 92 -1.25 -11.14 10.98
C ALA A 92 -0.92 -10.54 12.37
N ASN A 93 -0.19 -11.28 13.20
CA ASN A 93 0.06 -10.90 14.59
C ASN A 93 1.34 -10.07 14.80
N LYS A 94 2.26 -10.10 13.82
CA LYS A 94 3.59 -9.46 13.97
C LYS A 94 3.95 -8.51 12.84
N GLY A 95 3.23 -8.54 11.72
CA GLY A 95 3.59 -7.78 10.53
C GLY A 95 4.87 -8.28 9.86
N ASP A 96 5.27 -9.53 10.11
CA ASP A 96 6.49 -10.10 9.55
C ASP A 96 6.34 -10.38 8.05
N ILE A 97 7.46 -10.24 7.34
CA ILE A 97 7.60 -10.66 5.95
C ILE A 97 8.27 -12.03 5.91
N ILE A 98 7.65 -12.97 5.21
CA ILE A 98 8.12 -14.34 5.10
C ILE A 98 8.70 -14.53 3.70
N ILE A 99 9.97 -14.94 3.63
CA ILE A 99 10.71 -15.17 2.39
C ILE A 99 11.11 -16.64 2.31
N SER A 100 10.75 -17.31 1.22
CA SER A 100 11.08 -18.71 1.00
C SER A 100 12.59 -18.93 0.85
N ASP A 101 13.12 -20.04 1.39
CA ASP A 101 14.55 -20.38 1.26
C ASP A 101 14.99 -20.43 -0.21
N GLY A 102 16.23 -20.02 -0.46
CA GLY A 102 16.80 -19.88 -1.79
C GLY A 102 16.30 -18.67 -2.59
N SER A 103 15.23 -17.98 -2.15
CA SER A 103 14.69 -16.82 -2.87
C SER A 103 15.62 -15.62 -2.79
N LYS A 104 15.70 -14.87 -3.89
CA LYS A 104 16.35 -13.57 -3.97
C LYS A 104 15.31 -12.47 -3.90
N ILE A 105 15.60 -11.44 -3.13
CA ILE A 105 14.81 -10.23 -2.99
C ILE A 105 15.71 -9.01 -3.11
N THR A 106 15.14 -7.90 -3.55
CA THR A 106 15.80 -6.60 -3.58
C THR A 106 15.28 -5.77 -2.42
N VAL A 107 16.21 -5.24 -1.62
CA VAL A 107 15.94 -4.19 -0.64
C VAL A 107 16.41 -2.86 -1.21
N SER A 108 15.57 -1.82 -1.11
CA SER A 108 15.91 -0.50 -1.64
C SER A 108 15.36 0.65 -0.81
N CYS A 109 16.15 1.71 -0.77
CA CYS A 109 15.85 2.99 -0.14
C CYS A 109 15.40 4.02 -1.19
N ALA A 110 14.93 5.18 -0.71
CA ALA A 110 14.61 6.29 -1.60
C ALA A 110 15.87 6.73 -2.38
N PRO A 111 15.74 7.19 -3.65
CA PRO A 111 16.91 7.63 -4.40
C PRO A 111 17.64 8.81 -3.76
N GLY A 112 18.94 8.91 -4.00
CA GLY A 112 19.79 9.99 -3.52
C GLY A 112 20.74 9.52 -2.41
N LYS A 113 20.89 10.33 -1.36
CA LYS A 113 21.83 10.05 -0.25
C LYS A 113 21.19 9.20 0.87
N ASN A 114 20.32 8.26 0.53
CA ASN A 114 19.65 7.39 1.51
C ASN A 114 20.18 5.96 1.37
N SER A 115 21.14 5.60 2.22
CA SER A 115 21.85 4.32 2.22
C SER A 115 21.37 3.37 3.32
N MET A 116 21.88 2.13 3.28
CA MET A 116 21.75 1.15 4.36
C MET A 116 23.10 0.95 5.06
N GLU A 117 23.11 0.32 6.25
CA GLU A 117 24.34 0.13 7.02
C GLU A 117 25.34 -0.78 6.28
N ASN A 118 26.42 -0.20 5.74
CA ASN A 118 27.44 -0.86 4.91
C ASN A 118 26.97 -1.31 3.52
N PHE A 119 25.84 -0.81 3.05
CA PHE A 119 25.35 -1.05 1.69
C PHE A 119 24.94 0.28 1.03
N ASP A 120 24.90 0.28 -0.29
CA ASP A 120 24.32 1.39 -1.04
C ASP A 120 22.80 1.46 -0.78
N SER A 121 22.12 2.37 -1.46
CA SER A 121 20.66 2.54 -1.41
C SER A 121 19.86 1.37 -2.02
N LYS A 122 20.52 0.35 -2.58
CA LYS A 122 19.90 -0.85 -3.13
C LYS A 122 20.84 -2.05 -2.99
N GLU A 123 20.30 -3.18 -2.52
CA GLU A 123 21.04 -4.44 -2.42
C GLU A 123 20.13 -5.63 -2.79
N GLU A 124 20.68 -6.62 -3.49
CA GLU A 124 20.03 -7.93 -3.65
C GLU A 124 20.47 -8.84 -2.51
N VAL A 125 19.52 -9.39 -1.76
CA VAL A 125 19.80 -10.37 -0.71
C VAL A 125 19.13 -11.69 -1.01
N LYS A 126 19.83 -12.78 -0.71
CA LYS A 126 19.33 -14.15 -0.82
C LYS A 126 18.92 -14.66 0.55
N CYS A 127 17.72 -15.22 0.63
CA CYS A 127 17.32 -15.99 1.79
C CYS A 127 17.98 -17.38 1.77
N THR A 128 18.58 -17.75 2.89
CA THR A 128 19.19 -19.06 3.13
C THR A 128 18.72 -19.63 4.45
N SER A 129 18.88 -20.94 4.67
CA SER A 129 18.61 -21.61 5.96
C SER A 129 19.33 -20.96 7.16
N GLY A 130 20.40 -20.21 6.93
CA GLY A 130 21.15 -19.45 7.93
C GLY A 130 20.73 -17.98 8.11
N GLY A 131 19.70 -17.50 7.40
CA GLY A 131 19.26 -16.10 7.36
C GLY A 131 19.52 -15.42 6.01
N LEU A 132 19.60 -14.10 6.01
CA LEU A 132 19.89 -13.32 4.81
C LEU A 132 21.39 -13.33 4.47
N GLN A 133 21.70 -13.43 3.18
CA GLN A 133 23.04 -13.25 2.62
C GLN A 133 23.03 -12.17 1.55
N ASP A 134 24.03 -11.30 1.57
CA ASP A 134 24.22 -10.28 0.52
C ASP A 134 24.82 -10.86 -0.77
N THR A 135 24.99 -10.00 -1.79
CA THR A 135 25.61 -10.39 -3.07
C THR A 135 27.04 -10.93 -2.94
N LYS A 136 27.75 -10.57 -1.86
CA LYS A 136 29.11 -11.01 -1.52
C LYS A 136 29.12 -12.29 -0.68
N LYS A 137 27.96 -12.93 -0.48
CA LYS A 137 27.76 -14.13 0.35
C LYS A 137 28.06 -13.90 1.84
N LYS A 138 28.11 -12.66 2.30
CA LYS A 138 28.26 -12.33 3.71
C LYS A 138 26.89 -12.39 4.37
N LYS A 139 26.84 -13.02 5.54
CA LYS A 139 25.62 -13.06 6.36
C LYS A 139 25.26 -11.65 6.82
N THR A 140 24.00 -11.28 6.61
CA THR A 140 23.44 -9.99 7.04
C THR A 140 22.16 -10.22 7.87
N THR A 141 21.67 -9.17 8.49
CA THR A 141 20.42 -9.17 9.26
C THR A 141 19.49 -8.11 8.70
N PHE A 142 18.19 -8.32 8.84
CA PHE A 142 17.21 -7.36 8.33
C PHE A 142 17.38 -5.96 8.93
N LYS A 143 17.76 -5.89 10.22
CA LYS A 143 18.08 -4.64 10.91
C LYS A 143 19.17 -3.80 10.23
N LYS A 144 20.17 -4.44 9.59
CA LYS A 144 21.25 -3.75 8.87
C LYS A 144 20.85 -3.26 7.48
N LEU A 145 19.74 -3.76 6.96
CA LEU A 145 19.19 -3.35 5.67
C LEU A 145 18.19 -2.18 5.82
N GLY A 146 18.16 -1.55 6.99
CA GLY A 146 17.39 -0.33 7.22
C GLY A 146 17.91 0.85 6.45
N CYS A 147 17.01 1.67 5.93
CA CYS A 147 17.37 2.94 5.32
C CYS A 147 17.74 3.98 6.37
N GLU A 148 18.60 4.93 6.02
CA GLU A 148 18.87 6.10 6.86
C GLU A 148 17.62 6.98 7.01
N ASP A 149 16.90 7.21 5.90
CA ASP A 149 15.66 7.97 5.85
C ASP A 149 14.46 7.08 5.47
N PRO A 150 13.25 7.37 5.99
CA PRO A 150 12.05 6.62 5.61
C PRO A 150 11.71 6.80 4.13
N LEU A 151 11.22 5.73 3.52
CA LEU A 151 10.67 5.77 2.17
C LEU A 151 9.45 6.72 2.14
N ARG A 152 9.39 7.58 1.14
CA ARG A 152 8.28 8.53 0.95
C ARG A 152 7.57 8.25 -0.36
N GLU A 153 6.27 8.47 -0.36
CA GLU A 153 5.47 8.47 -1.57
C GLU A 153 5.78 9.71 -2.42
N ASP A 154 5.75 9.51 -3.73
CA ASP A 154 5.78 10.57 -4.74
C ASP A 154 4.43 10.60 -5.46
N ILE A 155 4.06 11.76 -6.02
CA ILE A 155 2.84 11.91 -6.81
C ILE A 155 3.21 12.28 -8.23
N ILE A 156 2.74 11.49 -9.20
CA ILE A 156 3.18 11.55 -10.59
C ILE A 156 1.97 11.74 -11.49
N GLU A 157 2.05 12.68 -12.44
CA GLU A 157 1.11 12.77 -13.57
C GLU A 157 1.59 11.87 -14.70
N ASN A 158 0.75 10.93 -15.12
CA ASN A 158 1.05 9.97 -16.18
C ASN A 158 0.41 10.35 -17.53
N GLY A 159 -0.18 11.55 -17.62
CA GLY A 159 -0.91 12.03 -18.79
C GLY A 159 -2.41 11.96 -18.57
N ASN A 160 -3.14 11.35 -19.51
CA ASN A 160 -4.59 11.34 -19.50
C ASN A 160 -5.17 9.95 -19.20
N CYS A 161 -6.28 9.93 -18.47
CA CYS A 161 -7.17 8.78 -18.27
C CYS A 161 -8.47 8.96 -19.06
N TYR A 162 -9.56 8.38 -18.58
CA TYR A 162 -10.90 8.43 -19.20
C TYR A 162 -11.31 9.86 -19.59
N ASN A 163 -11.88 10.04 -20.78
CA ASN A 163 -12.36 11.32 -21.31
C ASN A 163 -11.37 12.49 -21.24
N GLY A 164 -10.06 12.23 -21.31
CA GLY A 164 -9.05 13.29 -21.29
C GLY A 164 -8.77 13.88 -19.91
N PHE A 165 -9.37 13.34 -18.83
CA PHE A 165 -9.03 13.69 -17.46
C PHE A 165 -7.59 13.29 -17.11
N THR A 166 -7.04 13.79 -16.00
CA THR A 166 -5.64 13.57 -15.63
C THR A 166 -5.45 12.23 -14.92
N ASP A 167 -4.50 11.42 -15.38
CA ASP A 167 -4.07 10.22 -14.67
C ASP A 167 -2.96 10.56 -13.67
N ILE A 168 -3.22 10.33 -12.39
CA ILE A 168 -2.31 10.61 -11.28
C ILE A 168 -1.98 9.29 -10.57
N SER A 169 -0.71 8.98 -10.38
CA SER A 169 -0.28 7.87 -9.53
C SER A 169 0.41 8.37 -8.25
N ILE A 170 0.08 7.71 -7.15
CA ILE A 170 0.80 7.80 -5.88
C ILE A 170 1.68 6.55 -5.80
N GLU A 171 2.98 6.74 -5.72
CA GLU A 171 3.95 5.64 -5.88
C GLU A 171 5.04 5.72 -4.82
N TYR A 172 5.58 4.58 -4.38
CA TYR A 172 6.88 4.58 -3.73
C TYR A 172 7.98 4.72 -4.77
N LYS A 173 8.89 5.67 -4.52
CA LYS A 173 10.09 5.86 -5.33
C LYS A 173 11.30 5.31 -4.58
N SER A 174 11.96 4.31 -5.14
CA SER A 174 13.19 3.72 -4.60
C SER A 174 14.25 3.56 -5.69
N ASP A 175 15.48 3.24 -5.32
CA ASP A 175 16.54 2.93 -6.31
C ASP A 175 16.36 1.58 -7.03
N ALA A 176 15.39 0.77 -6.61
CA ALA A 176 14.91 -0.38 -7.37
C ALA A 176 13.87 0.00 -8.44
N GLY A 177 13.34 1.22 -8.40
CA GLY A 177 12.32 1.71 -9.33
C GLY A 177 11.12 2.33 -8.62
N ARG A 178 10.03 2.46 -9.38
CA ARG A 178 8.77 3.03 -8.93
C ARG A 178 7.72 1.95 -8.72
N PHE A 179 6.98 2.05 -7.63
CA PHE A 179 6.03 1.04 -7.22
C PHE A 179 4.67 1.69 -6.91
N PRO A 180 3.68 1.54 -7.80
CA PRO A 180 2.40 2.20 -7.65
C PRO A 180 1.64 1.68 -6.42
N LEU A 181 1.06 2.62 -5.69
CA LEU A 181 0.18 2.37 -4.55
C LEU A 181 -1.26 2.54 -5.00
N ILE A 182 -1.58 3.74 -5.49
CA ILE A 182 -2.93 4.14 -5.85
C ILE A 182 -2.83 4.93 -7.15
N THR A 183 -3.74 4.67 -8.08
CA THR A 183 -3.94 5.48 -9.29
C THR A 183 -5.27 6.20 -9.18
N VAL A 184 -5.33 7.44 -9.64
CA VAL A 184 -6.48 8.34 -9.53
C VAL A 184 -6.71 8.98 -10.90
N CYS A 185 -7.92 8.83 -11.44
CA CYS A 185 -8.37 9.60 -12.58
C CYS A 185 -9.08 10.86 -12.07
N HIS A 186 -8.51 12.02 -12.35
CA HIS A 186 -8.89 13.30 -11.77
C HIS A 186 -9.32 14.29 -12.84
N ASP A 187 -10.50 14.86 -12.67
CA ASP A 187 -10.93 16.05 -13.42
C ASP A 187 -10.30 17.28 -12.76
N GLY A 188 -9.29 17.85 -13.43
CA GLY A 188 -8.58 19.02 -12.95
C GLY A 188 -9.38 20.32 -13.00
N GLU A 189 -10.47 20.39 -13.77
CA GLU A 189 -11.32 21.58 -13.88
C GLU A 189 -12.33 21.65 -12.73
N THR A 190 -13.04 20.53 -12.50
CA THR A 190 -14.06 20.45 -11.44
C THR A 190 -13.50 19.95 -10.10
N HIS A 191 -12.22 19.59 -10.06
CA HIS A 191 -11.53 18.94 -8.95
C HIS A 191 -12.15 17.60 -8.52
N ASN A 192 -12.92 16.95 -9.37
CA ASN A 192 -13.56 15.69 -9.06
C ASN A 192 -12.62 14.50 -9.26
N THR A 193 -12.81 13.45 -8.46
CA THR A 193 -12.22 12.14 -8.72
C THR A 193 -13.22 11.30 -9.50
N ILE A 194 -12.84 10.87 -10.69
CA ILE A 194 -13.69 10.07 -11.58
C ILE A 194 -13.66 8.60 -11.12
N PHE A 195 -12.45 8.06 -10.92
CA PHE A 195 -12.25 6.75 -10.31
C PHE A 195 -10.88 6.66 -9.66
N THR A 196 -10.72 5.70 -8.76
CA THR A 196 -9.41 5.30 -8.22
C THR A 196 -9.19 3.81 -8.42
N ARG A 197 -7.93 3.40 -8.47
CA ARG A 197 -7.51 2.01 -8.56
C ARG A 197 -6.44 1.75 -7.50
N HIS A 198 -6.67 0.74 -6.67
CA HIS A 198 -5.72 0.27 -5.67
C HIS A 198 -5.82 -1.25 -5.57
N ILE A 199 -4.68 -1.94 -5.53
CA ILE A 199 -4.62 -3.38 -5.35
C ILE A 199 -4.34 -3.66 -3.87
N LEU A 200 -5.31 -4.27 -3.19
CA LEU A 200 -5.16 -4.75 -1.82
C LEU A 200 -4.86 -6.24 -1.83
N HIS A 201 -3.80 -6.64 -1.15
CA HIS A 201 -3.45 -8.04 -0.98
C HIS A 201 -4.17 -8.59 0.26
N GLY A 202 -5.22 -9.40 0.06
CA GLY A 202 -6.07 -9.90 1.13
C GLY A 202 -5.31 -10.56 2.28
N ALA A 203 -4.28 -11.34 1.96
CA ALA A 203 -3.42 -12.01 2.94
C ALA A 203 -2.61 -11.03 3.83
N SER A 204 -2.44 -9.78 3.39
CA SER A 204 -1.71 -8.74 4.11
C SER A 204 -2.60 -7.80 4.92
N ILE A 205 -3.93 -7.92 4.80
CA ILE A 205 -4.88 -7.04 5.49
C ILE A 205 -4.77 -7.22 7.01
N GLU A 206 -4.68 -8.47 7.48
CA GLU A 206 -4.58 -8.73 8.92
C GLU A 206 -3.26 -8.23 9.52
N ALA A 207 -2.20 -8.25 8.70
CA ALA A 207 -0.86 -7.76 9.02
C ALA A 207 -0.68 -6.24 8.79
N ALA A 208 -1.75 -5.52 8.43
CA ALA A 208 -1.71 -4.10 8.19
C ALA A 208 -1.40 -3.32 9.49
N GLU A 209 -0.74 -2.17 9.35
CA GLU A 209 -0.53 -1.27 10.47
C GLU A 209 -1.86 -0.66 10.92
N LYS A 210 -2.28 -0.97 12.15
CA LYS A 210 -3.55 -0.51 12.75
C LYS A 210 -3.41 0.80 13.54
N SER A 211 -2.39 1.59 13.23
CA SER A 211 -2.15 2.87 13.89
C SER A 211 -3.29 3.86 13.58
N ASN A 212 -3.84 4.48 14.62
CA ASN A 212 -4.82 5.57 14.48
C ASN A 212 -4.14 6.93 14.23
N ASN A 213 -2.81 6.98 14.16
CA ASN A 213 -2.08 8.21 13.87
C ASN A 213 -2.22 8.55 12.40
N ARG A 214 -3.26 9.33 12.08
CA ARG A 214 -3.45 9.91 10.77
C ARG A 214 -2.37 10.98 10.53
N PRO A 215 -1.49 10.84 9.53
CA PRO A 215 -0.55 11.90 9.19
C PRO A 215 -1.28 13.15 8.72
N SER A 216 -0.61 14.29 8.81
CA SER A 216 -1.12 15.55 8.29
C SER A 216 -1.28 15.47 6.76
N PHE A 217 -2.30 16.16 6.24
CA PHE A 217 -2.51 16.24 4.78
C PHE A 217 -1.31 16.89 4.09
N LYS A 218 -0.84 16.28 3.00
CA LYS A 218 0.14 16.89 2.12
C LYS A 218 -0.60 17.54 0.95
N PRO A 219 -0.44 18.85 0.70
CA PRO A 219 -1.01 19.47 -0.50
C PRO A 219 -0.32 18.89 -1.74
N GLY A 220 -1.12 18.45 -2.72
CA GLY A 220 -0.63 18.07 -4.05
C GLY A 220 -0.79 19.23 -5.04
N PRO A 221 -0.05 19.24 -6.16
CA PRO A 221 -0.11 20.31 -7.16
C PRO A 221 -1.43 20.38 -7.96
N PHE A 222 -2.35 19.42 -7.77
CA PHE A 222 -3.53 19.20 -8.63
C PHE A 222 -4.72 20.13 -8.34
N TYR A 223 -4.81 20.65 -7.12
CA TYR A 223 -5.94 21.49 -6.70
C TYR A 223 -5.60 22.98 -6.85
N LYS A 224 -5.53 23.45 -8.09
CA LYS A 224 -5.23 24.87 -8.40
C LYS A 224 -6.32 25.79 -7.82
N GLY A 225 -5.92 26.84 -7.10
CA GLY A 225 -6.86 27.83 -6.55
C GLY A 225 -7.52 27.46 -5.22
N ILE A 226 -7.40 26.21 -4.76
CA ILE A 226 -7.77 25.82 -3.39
C ILE A 226 -6.60 26.11 -2.46
N SER A 227 -6.88 26.60 -1.24
CA SER A 227 -5.84 26.97 -0.28
C SER A 227 -4.80 25.85 -0.14
N PRO A 228 -3.48 26.15 -0.25
CA PRO A 228 -2.40 25.17 -0.15
C PRO A 228 -2.26 24.56 1.25
N GLN A 229 -3.14 24.94 2.19
CA GLN A 229 -3.19 24.43 3.56
C GLN A 229 -4.48 23.62 3.75
N PRO A 230 -4.54 22.36 3.26
CA PRO A 230 -5.72 21.51 3.38
C PRO A 230 -6.22 21.38 4.83
N GLN A 231 -5.31 21.43 5.83
CA GLN A 231 -5.67 21.44 7.25
C GLN A 231 -6.60 22.61 7.62
N LYS A 232 -6.41 23.78 7.02
CA LYS A 232 -7.31 24.92 7.23
C LYS A 232 -8.65 24.69 6.54
N ALA A 233 -8.64 24.24 5.28
CA ALA A 233 -9.85 23.96 4.51
C ALA A 233 -10.77 22.93 5.20
N TYR A 234 -10.20 21.94 5.87
CA TYR A 234 -10.94 20.93 6.65
C TYR A 234 -11.18 21.31 8.12
N SER A 235 -10.80 22.52 8.55
CA SER A 235 -11.14 22.99 9.89
C SER A 235 -12.65 23.22 10.00
N GLN A 236 -13.23 22.94 11.17
CA GLN A 236 -14.65 23.21 11.41
C GLN A 236 -15.02 24.68 11.17
N LYS A 237 -14.07 25.60 11.38
CA LYS A 237 -14.25 27.02 11.13
C LYS A 237 -14.48 27.29 9.63
N GLU A 238 -13.56 26.84 8.78
CA GLU A 238 -13.67 27.04 7.33
C GLU A 238 -14.89 26.30 6.76
N GLN A 239 -15.19 25.09 7.23
CA GLN A 239 -16.39 24.35 6.81
C GLN A 239 -17.68 25.13 7.11
N LYS A 240 -17.80 25.71 8.31
CA LYS A 240 -18.96 26.55 8.68
C LYS A 240 -19.05 27.81 7.81
N GLU A 241 -17.92 28.44 7.49
CA GLU A 241 -17.90 29.61 6.62
C GLU A 241 -18.25 29.28 5.17
N MET A 242 -17.86 28.10 4.65
CA MET A 242 -18.28 27.64 3.32
C MET A 242 -19.78 27.37 3.25
N VAL A 243 -20.36 26.69 4.25
CA VAL A 243 -21.81 26.39 4.26
C VAL A 243 -22.65 27.67 4.30
N LYS A 244 -22.19 28.73 4.97
CA LYS A 244 -22.89 30.04 4.97
C LYS A 244 -22.95 30.72 3.60
N LYS A 245 -22.10 30.31 2.64
CA LYS A 245 -22.01 30.88 1.29
C LYS A 245 -22.82 30.10 0.25
N LEU A 246 -23.41 28.97 0.65
CA LEU A 246 -24.35 28.16 -0.15
C LEU A 246 -25.78 28.68 0.08
#